data_AF-D2SCP2-F1
#
_entry.id   AF-D2SCP2-F1
#
_cell.length_a   1.000
_cell.length_b   1.000
_cell.length_c   1.000
_cell.angle_alpha   90.00
_cell.angle_beta   90.00
_cell.angle_gamma   90.00
#
_symmetry.space_group_name_H-M   'P 1'
#
loop_
_entity.id
_entity.type
_entity.pdbx_description
1 polymer ?
#
loop_
_entity_poly.entity_id
_entity_poly.type
_entity_poly.pdbx_seq_one_letter_code
_entity_poly.pdbx_strand_id
1 'polypeptide(L)'
;MRPDAADDPEVRILVNTNVSMSRHKAAAQAVHAALAAFGIPHGRVVVLGGRPDEVAAMDVVVRDAGRTEVAPGTLTAGAALVRHPGDDGSGRPGGTDPG
;
A
#
# COMPACT_ATOMS: atom_id res chain seq x y z
N MET A 1 -2.36 -14.24 33.63
CA MET A 1 -1.30 -14.74 32.76
C MET A 1 -1.64 -14.26 31.36
N ARG A 2 -1.02 -13.16 30.89
CA ARG A 2 -1.18 -12.73 29.49
C ARG A 2 -0.36 -13.72 28.67
N PRO A 3 -0.88 -14.28 27.57
CA PRO A 3 -0.01 -15.03 26.67
C PRO A 3 1.10 -14.09 26.24
N ASP A 4 2.35 -14.58 26.32
CA ASP A 4 3.53 -13.89 25.83
C ASP A 4 3.22 -13.30 24.46
N ALA A 5 3.67 -12.06 24.23
CA ALA A 5 3.66 -11.43 22.93
C ALA A 5 4.48 -12.32 21.99
N ALA A 6 3.82 -13.30 21.37
CA ALA A 6 4.36 -14.07 20.27
C ALA A 6 4.86 -13.06 19.26
N ASP A 7 6.15 -13.15 18.91
CA ASP A 7 6.88 -12.20 18.08
C ASP A 7 6.02 -11.70 16.92
N ASP A 8 5.50 -10.47 17.03
CA ASP A 8 4.77 -9.86 15.93
C ASP A 8 5.70 -9.85 14.71
N PRO A 9 5.27 -10.36 13.55
CA PRO A 9 6.16 -10.56 12.42
C PRO A 9 6.72 -9.22 11.92
N GLU A 10 8.04 -9.05 12.03
CA GLU A 10 8.76 -7.88 11.50
C GLU A 10 9.06 -8.08 10.01
N VAL A 11 8.78 -7.06 9.20
CA VAL A 11 9.19 -7.02 7.79
C VAL A 11 10.41 -6.11 7.59
N ARG A 12 11.49 -6.68 7.03
CA ARG A 12 12.69 -5.93 6.65
C ARG A 12 12.70 -5.68 5.15
N ILE A 13 12.70 -4.41 4.75
CA ILE A 13 12.61 -4.00 3.35
C ILE A 13 13.95 -3.38 2.93
N LEU A 14 14.57 -3.95 1.90
CA LEU A 14 15.70 -3.33 1.20
C LEU A 14 15.22 -2.80 -0.15
N VAL A 15 15.49 -1.52 -0.41
CA VAL A 15 15.23 -0.90 -1.71
C VAL A 15 16.52 -0.91 -2.52
N ASN A 16 16.47 -1.41 -3.76
CA ASN A 16 17.63 -1.42 -4.64
C ASN A 16 18.00 0.00 -5.07
N THR A 17 19.11 0.52 -4.55
CA THR A 17 19.62 1.87 -4.83
C THR A 17 20.39 1.98 -6.15
N ASN A 18 20.71 0.85 -6.81
CA ASN A 18 21.38 0.85 -8.11
C ASN A 18 20.40 1.08 -9.28
N VAL A 19 19.10 1.12 -9.01
CA VAL A 19 18.06 1.41 -10.00
C VAL A 19 17.54 2.82 -9.76
N SER A 20 17.55 3.64 -10.82
CA SER A 20 16.98 4.99 -10.75
C SER A 20 15.47 4.91 -10.54
N MET A 21 15.00 5.38 -9.37
CA MET A 21 13.60 5.45 -9.00
C MET A 21 13.28 6.82 -8.41
N SER A 22 12.09 7.35 -8.69
CA SER A 22 11.59 8.48 -7.92
C SER A 22 11.32 8.06 -6.47
N ARG A 23 11.35 9.03 -5.54
CA ARG A 23 11.06 8.76 -4.11
C ARG A 23 9.73 8.02 -3.91
N HIS A 24 8.69 8.46 -4.62
CA HIS A 24 7.37 7.83 -4.57
C HIS A 24 7.36 6.41 -5.17
N LYS A 25 8.14 6.16 -6.25
CA LYS A 25 8.26 4.81 -6.82
C LYS A 25 8.97 3.87 -5.86
N ALA A 26 10.05 4.32 -5.23
CA ALA A 26 10.76 3.55 -4.20
C ALA A 26 9.85 3.20 -3.02
N ALA A 27 9.06 4.16 -2.52
CA ALA A 27 8.06 3.93 -1.48
C ALA A 27 6.99 2.92 -1.92
N ALA A 28 6.48 3.04 -3.16
CA ALA A 28 5.50 2.08 -3.69
C ALA A 28 6.10 0.66 -3.78
N GLN A 29 7.36 0.52 -4.19
CA GLN A 29 8.05 -0.79 -4.19
C GLN A 29 8.24 -1.34 -2.78
N ALA A 30 8.55 -0.50 -1.80
CA ALA A 30 8.65 -0.92 -0.41
C ALA A 30 7.31 -1.49 0.09
N VAL A 31 6.18 -0.83 -0.22
CA VAL A 31 4.84 -1.33 0.13
C VAL A 31 4.53 -2.65 -0.58
N HIS A 32 4.83 -2.77 -1.88
CA HIS A 32 4.66 -4.03 -2.61
C HIS A 32 5.44 -5.18 -1.96
N ALA A 33 6.71 -4.95 -1.60
CA ALA A 33 7.53 -5.95 -0.93
C ALA A 33 6.96 -6.34 0.45
N ALA A 34 6.45 -5.37 1.22
CA ALA A 34 5.85 -5.62 2.51
C ALA A 34 4.58 -6.48 2.40
N LEU A 35 3.65 -6.11 1.52
CA LEU A 35 2.41 -6.85 1.31
C LEU A 35 2.69 -8.27 0.80
N ALA A 36 3.66 -8.42 -0.10
CA ALA A 36 4.09 -9.74 -0.58
C ALA A 36 4.70 -10.59 0.55
N ALA A 37 5.51 -10.02 1.43
CA ALA A 37 6.11 -10.73 2.56
C ALA A 37 5.05 -11.25 3.56
N PHE A 38 3.98 -10.48 3.78
CA PHE A 38 2.84 -10.91 4.59
C PHE A 38 1.84 -11.81 3.82
N GLY A 39 2.09 -12.11 2.54
CA GLY A 39 1.20 -12.94 1.72
C GLY A 39 -0.14 -12.28 1.40
N ILE A 40 -0.23 -10.95 1.46
CA ILE A 40 -1.46 -10.18 1.23
C ILE A 40 -1.62 -9.94 -0.28
N PRO A 41 -2.65 -10.50 -0.95
CA PRO A 41 -2.94 -10.19 -2.34
C PRO A 41 -3.30 -8.72 -2.49
N HIS A 42 -2.70 -8.04 -3.47
CA HIS A 42 -2.93 -6.63 -3.71
C HIS A 42 -2.81 -6.28 -5.20
N GLY A 43 -3.55 -5.25 -5.60
CA GLY A 43 -3.49 -4.70 -6.95
C GLY A 43 -2.39 -3.64 -7.08
N ARG A 44 -2.68 -2.64 -7.90
CA ARG A 44 -1.77 -1.50 -8.14
C ARG A 44 -1.61 -0.66 -6.87
N VAL A 45 -0.35 -0.40 -6.47
CA VAL A 45 -0.01 0.57 -5.42
C VAL A 45 0.56 1.84 -6.07
N VAL A 46 0.00 2.99 -5.68
CA VAL A 46 0.48 4.32 -6.10
C VAL A 46 0.73 5.14 -4.85
N VAL A 47 1.93 5.69 -4.73
CA VAL A 47 2.29 6.59 -3.63
C VAL A 47 2.37 8.01 -4.18
N LEU A 48 1.72 8.95 -3.50
CA LEU A 48 1.68 10.36 -3.85
C LEU A 48 2.04 11.19 -2.62
N GLY A 49 2.57 12.40 -2.84
CA GLY A 49 2.63 13.41 -1.80
C GLY A 49 1.25 14.02 -1.60
N GLY A 50 0.87 14.26 -0.34
CA GLY A 50 -0.39 14.91 0.02
C GLY A 50 -0.19 15.86 1.20
N ARG A 51 -1.05 16.87 1.29
CA ARG A 51 -1.11 17.78 2.45
C ARG A 51 -1.79 17.08 3.64
N PRO A 52 -1.57 17.55 4.88
CA PRO A 52 -2.14 16.91 6.07
C PRO A 52 -3.67 16.78 6.04
N ASP A 53 -4.39 17.78 5.51
CA ASP A 53 -5.85 17.74 5.33
C ASP A 53 -6.28 16.63 4.36
N GLU A 54 -5.56 16.47 3.24
CA GLU A 54 -5.82 15.44 2.24
C GLU A 54 -5.56 14.04 2.81
N VAL A 55 -4.49 13.89 3.61
CA VAL A 55 -4.16 12.63 4.28
C VAL A 55 -5.20 12.28 5.35
N ALA A 56 -5.68 13.26 6.11
CA ALA A 56 -6.68 13.05 7.16
C ALA A 56 -8.05 12.62 6.61
N ALA A 57 -8.34 12.93 5.34
CA ALA A 57 -9.59 12.57 4.68
C ALA A 57 -9.58 11.15 4.07
N MET A 58 -8.46 10.42 4.14
CA MET A 58 -8.35 9.05 3.61
C MET A 58 -8.99 8.01 4.54
N ASP A 59 -9.38 6.87 3.98
CA ASP A 59 -10.06 5.78 4.71
C ASP A 59 -9.20 5.19 5.85
N VAL A 60 -7.91 5.02 5.57
CA VAL A 60 -6.90 4.54 6.52
C VAL A 60 -5.91 5.66 6.77
N VAL A 61 -5.65 5.93 8.04
CA VAL A 61 -4.74 6.99 8.46
C VAL A 61 -3.69 6.44 9.42
N VAL A 62 -2.42 6.71 9.12
CA VAL A 62 -1.27 6.32 9.95
C VAL A 62 -0.73 7.53 10.67
N ARG A 63 -0.49 7.36 11.97
CA ARG A 63 0.22 8.32 12.81
C ARG A 63 1.52 7.70 13.28
N ASP A 64 2.59 8.49 13.32
CA ASP A 64 3.87 7.99 13.79
C ASP A 64 3.80 7.64 15.28
N ALA A 65 4.32 6.47 15.66
CA ALA A 65 4.37 6.02 17.05
C ALA A 65 5.48 6.71 17.87
N GLY A 66 6.31 7.55 17.24
CA GLY A 66 7.44 8.24 17.87
C GLY A 66 8.73 7.43 17.90
N ARG A 67 8.85 6.39 17.05
CA ARG A 67 10.08 5.57 16.95
C ARG A 67 11.03 6.08 15.85
N THR A 68 10.72 7.23 15.27
CA THR A 68 11.42 7.82 14.13
C THR A 68 11.76 9.29 14.44
N GLU A 69 12.30 10.00 13.45
CA GLU A 69 12.57 11.44 13.49
C GLU A 69 11.32 12.33 13.58
N VAL A 70 10.12 11.75 13.45
CA VAL A 70 8.86 12.47 13.48
C VAL A 70 8.27 12.43 14.89
N ALA A 71 7.73 13.56 15.36
CA ALA A 71 7.09 13.64 16.67
C ALA A 71 5.94 12.60 16.80
N PRO A 72 5.83 11.91 17.95
CA PRO A 72 4.75 10.94 18.17
C PRO A 72 3.36 11.56 17.94
N GLY A 73 2.47 10.83 17.28
CA GLY A 73 1.10 11.26 16.97
C GLY A 73 0.96 12.10 15.69
N THR A 74 2.08 12.46 15.05
CA THR A 74 2.07 13.19 13.77
C THR A 74 1.41 12.36 12.69
N LEU A 75 0.55 13.00 11.91
CA LEU A 75 -0.11 12.43 10.75
C LEU A 75 0.91 12.25 9.61
N THR A 76 1.17 11.01 9.18
CA THR A 76 2.26 10.74 8.23
C THR A 76 1.78 10.18 6.89
N ALA A 77 0.80 9.29 6.89
CA ALA A 77 0.33 8.65 5.67
C ALA A 77 -1.16 8.34 5.72
N GLY A 78 -1.77 8.29 4.54
CA GLY A 78 -3.16 7.92 4.36
C GLY A 78 -3.28 6.98 3.16
N ALA A 79 -4.27 6.09 3.19
CA ALA A 79 -4.56 5.18 2.10
C ALA A 79 -6.06 5.06 1.90
N ALA A 80 -6.47 4.96 0.64
CA ALA A 80 -7.84 4.68 0.23
C ALA A 80 -7.82 3.65 -0.90
N LEU A 81 -8.82 2.77 -0.94
CA LEU A 81 -8.96 1.81 -2.03
C LEU A 81 -9.74 2.48 -3.17
N VAL A 82 -9.03 2.93 -4.19
CA VAL A 82 -9.66 3.50 -5.39
C VAL A 82 -10.14 2.36 -6.28
N ARG A 83 -11.46 2.15 -6.35
CA ARG A 83 -12.07 1.28 -7.36
C ARG A 83 -12.27 2.09 -8.63
N HIS A 84 -11.66 1.67 -9.73
CA HIS A 84 -12.04 2.19 -11.04
C HIS A 84 -13.33 1.50 -11.48
N PRO A 85 -14.43 2.23 -11.73
CA PRO A 85 -15.60 1.66 -12.37
C PRO A 85 -15.21 1.25 -13.80
N GLY A 86 -15.33 -0.04 -14.14
CA GLY A 86 -14.87 -0.60 -15.42
C GLY A 86 -14.28 -2.02 -15.34
N ASP A 87 -14.12 -2.59 -14.14
CA ASP A 87 -13.65 -3.97 -13.93
C ASP A 87 -14.78 -4.90 -13.45
N ASP A 88 -16.02 -4.52 -13.77
CA ASP A 88 -17.22 -5.33 -13.69
C ASP A 88 -17.17 -6.40 -14.79
N GLY A 89 -16.48 -7.50 -14.47
CA GLY A 89 -16.27 -8.69 -15.28
C GLY A 89 -17.54 -9.29 -15.89
N SER A 90 -18.03 -8.68 -16.97
CA SER A 90 -18.93 -9.29 -17.94
C SER A 90 -18.12 -10.16 -18.90
N GLY A 91 -17.55 -11.24 -18.38
CA GLY A 91 -17.26 -12.39 -19.22
C GLY A 91 -18.57 -13.08 -19.56
N ARG A 92 -18.91 -13.21 -20.86
CA ARG A 92 -19.02 -14.52 -21.54
C ARG A 92 -19.51 -14.43 -23.02
N PRO A 93 -19.31 -15.52 -23.80
CA PRO A 93 -18.88 -15.49 -25.19
C PRO A 93 -19.99 -15.89 -26.19
N GLY A 94 -19.77 -15.62 -27.47
CA GLY A 94 -20.54 -16.16 -28.59
C GLY A 94 -20.05 -15.44 -29.85
N GLY A 95 -19.26 -16.06 -30.71
CA GLY A 95 -19.67 -17.15 -31.59
C GLY A 95 -19.46 -16.60 -33.01
N THR A 96 -18.35 -16.99 -33.64
CA THR A 96 -18.12 -16.73 -35.06
C THR A 96 -19.15 -17.50 -35.86
N ASP A 97 -20.00 -16.80 -36.60
CA ASP A 97 -20.89 -17.37 -37.61
C ASP A 97 -20.28 -17.07 -39.00
N PRO A 98 -20.04 -18.07 -39.87
CA PRO A 98 -19.64 -17.83 -41.24
C PRO A 98 -20.90 -17.74 -42.14
N GLY A 99 -21.04 -16.63 -42.86
CA GLY A 99 -22.05 -16.41 -43.89
C GLY A 99 -21.60 -15.37 -44.89
#